data_AF-A0AAP5G379-F1
#
_entry.id   AF-A0AAP5G379-F1
#
_cell.length_a   1.000
_cell.length_b   1.000
_cell.length_c   1.000
_cell.angle_alpha   90.00
_cell.angle_beta   90.00
_cell.angle_gamma   90.00
#
_symmetry.space_group_name_H-M   'P 1'
#
loop_
_entity.id
_entity.type
_entity.pdbx_description
1 polymer ?
#
loop_
_entity_poly.entity_id
_entity_poly.type
_entity_poly.pdbx_seq_one_letter_code
_entity_poly.pdbx_strand_id
1 'polypeptide(L)'
;MSKFNSDVQGVLQGILKEKQPELLWIVNCRDFSILEIETIHELRDILADELIEKGFDEQDNINDFGRDLEKMIDVFGDLLP
;
A
#
# COMPACT_ATOMS: atom_id res chain seq x y z
N MET A 1 3.20 -17.73 -2.50
CA MET A 1 2.99 -16.59 -3.44
C MET A 1 1.68 -15.93 -3.05
N SER A 2 1.74 -14.86 -2.25
CA SER A 2 0.54 -14.09 -1.88
C SER A 2 -0.03 -13.48 -3.15
N LYS A 3 -1.13 -14.06 -3.65
CA LYS A 3 -1.96 -13.39 -4.64
C LYS A 3 -2.59 -12.20 -3.91
N PHE A 4 -2.18 -10.98 -4.26
CA PHE A 4 -2.92 -9.79 -3.87
C PHE A 4 -4.37 -9.96 -4.31
N ASN A 5 -5.30 -9.83 -3.36
CA ASN A 5 -6.73 -9.90 -3.66
C ASN A 5 -7.10 -8.68 -4.52
N SER A 6 -8.03 -8.83 -5.46
CA SER A 6 -8.45 -7.76 -6.38
C SER A 6 -8.87 -6.46 -5.67
N ASP A 7 -9.39 -6.57 -4.46
CA ASP A 7 -9.80 -5.42 -3.64
C ASP A 7 -8.60 -4.58 -3.18
N VAL A 8 -7.52 -5.25 -2.78
CA VAL A 8 -6.26 -4.63 -2.32
C VAL A 8 -5.56 -3.92 -3.49
N GLN A 9 -5.60 -4.52 -4.68
CA GLN A 9 -5.07 -3.90 -5.90
C GLN A 9 -5.85 -2.62 -6.29
N GLY A 10 -7.17 -2.62 -6.09
CA GLY A 10 -8.01 -1.45 -6.31
C GLY A 10 -7.70 -0.29 -5.36
N VAL A 11 -7.46 -0.59 -4.08
CA VAL A 11 -7.06 0.41 -3.07
C VAL A 11 -5.72 1.04 -3.43
N LEU A 12 -4.69 0.22 -3.70
CA LEU A 12 -3.37 0.72 -4.09
C LEU A 12 -3.44 1.58 -5.35
N GLN A 13 -4.24 1.16 -6.35
CA GLN A 13 -4.43 1.94 -7.57
C GLN A 13 -5.08 3.31 -7.29
N GLY A 14 -6.07 3.37 -6.41
CA GLY A 14 -6.73 4.61 -6.03
C GLY A 14 -5.75 5.60 -5.40
N ILE A 15 -4.98 5.13 -4.41
CA ILE A 15 -4.01 5.93 -3.67
C ILE A 15 -2.92 6.45 -4.61
N LEU A 16 -2.35 5.57 -5.44
CA LEU A 16 -1.30 5.96 -6.39
C LEU A 16 -1.84 6.94 -7.45
N LYS A 17 -3.09 6.84 -7.89
CA LYS A 17 -3.68 7.82 -8.81
C LYS A 17 -3.78 9.22 -8.20
N GLU A 18 -4.04 9.30 -6.90
CA GLU A 18 -4.24 10.56 -6.19
C GLU A 18 -2.92 11.19 -5.74
N LYS A 19 -2.04 10.39 -5.12
CA LYS A 19 -0.81 10.87 -4.50
C LYS A 19 0.41 10.77 -5.40
N GLN A 20 0.58 9.66 -6.13
CA GLN A 20 1.82 9.41 -6.87
C GLN A 20 1.60 8.64 -8.19
N PRO A 21 1.08 9.31 -9.23
CA PRO A 21 0.66 8.65 -10.47
C PRO A 21 1.79 7.97 -11.25
N GLU A 22 3.02 8.43 -11.05
CA GLU A 22 4.22 7.86 -11.66
C GLU A 22 4.50 6.43 -11.22
N LEU A 23 3.99 6.01 -10.06
CA LEU A 23 4.12 4.65 -9.53
C LEU A 23 2.95 3.75 -9.93
N LEU A 24 1.98 4.22 -10.73
CA LEU A 24 0.81 3.42 -11.10
C LEU A 24 1.13 2.13 -11.87
N TRP A 25 2.29 2.05 -12.51
CA TRP A 25 2.74 0.84 -13.19
C TRP A 25 2.90 -0.33 -12.21
N ILE A 26 3.18 -0.07 -10.93
CA ILE A 26 3.34 -1.05 -9.85
C ILE A 26 2.05 -1.85 -9.65
N VAL A 27 0.89 -1.24 -9.82
CA VAL A 27 -0.41 -1.94 -9.74
C VAL A 27 -0.47 -3.11 -10.73
N ASN A 28 0.24 -3.03 -11.85
CA ASN A 28 0.29 -4.10 -12.86
C ASN A 28 1.44 -5.10 -12.62
N CYS A 29 2.31 -4.89 -11.63
CA CYS A 29 3.30 -5.86 -11.24
C CYS A 29 2.63 -7.10 -10.63
N ARG A 30 2.94 -8.27 -11.19
CA ARG A 30 2.46 -9.56 -10.66
C ARG A 30 3.29 -10.06 -9.48
N ASP A 31 4.49 -9.52 -9.33
CA ASP A 31 5.45 -9.87 -8.31
C ASP A 31 6.11 -8.58 -7.83
N PHE A 32 6.05 -8.30 -6.53
CA PHE A 32 6.65 -7.11 -5.92
C PHE A 32 8.07 -7.37 -5.42
N SER A 33 8.52 -8.63 -5.35
CA SER A 33 9.89 -8.96 -4.93
C SER A 33 10.95 -8.48 -5.93
N ILE A 34 10.55 -8.12 -7.14
CA ILE A 34 11.43 -7.55 -8.17
C ILE A 34 11.57 -6.03 -8.05
N LEU A 35 10.80 -5.39 -7.18
CA LEU A 35 10.88 -3.93 -6.99
C LEU A 35 12.20 -3.58 -6.31
N GLU A 36 12.73 -2.41 -6.67
CA GLU A 36 13.89 -1.87 -5.97
C GLU A 36 13.51 -1.50 -4.53
N ILE A 37 14.45 -1.66 -3.62
CA ILE A 37 14.26 -1.37 -2.19
C ILE A 37 13.76 0.06 -1.99
N GLU A 38 14.29 1.03 -2.74
CA GLU A 38 13.85 2.43 -2.69
C GLU A 38 12.37 2.58 -3.07
N THR A 39 11.91 1.89 -4.12
CA THR A 39 10.49 1.87 -4.50
C THR A 39 9.61 1.23 -3.42
N ILE A 40 10.10 0.17 -2.76
CA ILE A 40 9.36 -0.48 -1.66
C ILE A 40 9.23 0.48 -0.48
N HIS A 41 10.29 1.20 -0.11
CA HIS A 41 10.23 2.23 0.93
C HIS A 41 9.25 3.34 0.57
N GLU A 42 9.32 3.85 -0.65
CA GLU A 42 8.44 4.92 -1.13
C GLU A 42 6.97 4.49 -1.08
N LEU A 43 6.64 3.26 -1.52
CA LEU A 43 5.28 2.71 -1.39
C LEU A 43 4.82 2.65 0.07
N ARG A 44 5.69 2.22 0.99
CA ARG A 44 5.35 2.13 2.42
C ARG A 44 5.08 3.51 3.00
N ASP A 45 5.85 4.52 2.62
CA ASP A 45 5.66 5.89 3.10
C ASP A 45 4.32 6.47 2.59
N ILE A 46 4.00 6.30 1.32
CA ILE A 46 2.69 6.74 0.75
C ILE A 46 1.52 6.07 1.47
N LEU A 47 1.62 4.76 1.71
CA LEU A 47 0.56 4.01 2.38
C LEU A 47 0.45 4.38 3.86
N ALA A 48 1.57 4.68 4.52
CA ALA A 48 1.60 5.14 5.91
C ALA A 48 0.97 6.53 6.05
N ASP A 49 1.25 7.43 5.12
CA ASP A 49 0.60 8.75 5.08
C ASP A 49 -0.92 8.61 4.90
N GLU A 50 -1.36 7.77 3.95
CA GLU A 50 -2.79 7.52 3.74
C GLU A 50 -3.45 6.86 4.97
N LEU A 51 -2.71 5.98 5.67
CA LEU A 51 -3.17 5.34 6.91
C LEU A 51 -3.37 6.39 8.02
N ILE A 52 -2.43 7.33 8.18
CA ILE A 52 -2.54 8.40 9.17
C ILE A 52 -3.73 9.33 8.83
N GLU A 53 -3.93 9.64 7.56
CA GLU A 53 -4.97 10.57 7.13
C GLU A 53 -6.38 9.98 7.13
N LYS A 54 -6.54 8.72 6.73
CA LYS A 54 -7.85 8.10 6.43
C LYS A 54 -8.07 6.74 7.10
N GLY A 55 -7.06 6.19 7.76
CA GLY A 55 -7.09 4.86 8.36
C GLY A 55 -7.72 4.77 9.75
N PHE A 56 -8.07 5.91 10.34
CA PHE A 56 -8.67 5.99 11.67
C PHE A 56 -10.08 6.57 11.59
N ASP A 57 -10.95 6.15 12.51
CA ASP A 57 -12.27 6.74 12.70
C ASP A 57 -12.24 7.96 13.64
N GLU A 58 -13.39 8.59 13.87
CA GLU A 58 -13.50 9.76 14.77
C GLU A 58 -13.12 9.48 16.23
N GLN A 59 -13.01 8.21 16.62
CA GLN A 59 -12.63 7.76 17.95
C GLN A 59 -11.16 7.29 17.99
N ASP A 60 -10.38 7.59 16.96
CA ASP A 60 -8.96 7.20 16.82
C ASP A 60 -8.75 5.66 16.78
N ASN A 61 -9.80 4.91 16.44
CA ASN A 61 -9.67 3.47 16.22
C ASN A 61 -9.35 3.19 14.76
N ILE A 62 -8.49 2.21 14.51
CA ILE A 62 -8.19 1.74 13.16
C ILE A 62 -9.47 1.20 12.50
N ASN A 63 -9.84 1.82 11.38
CA ASN A 63 -11.02 1.44 10.61
C ASN A 63 -10.68 0.30 9.62
N ASP A 64 -11.68 -0.22 8.91
CA ASP A 64 -11.48 -1.33 7.97
C ASP A 64 -10.48 -0.99 6.85
N PHE A 65 -10.52 0.25 6.34
CA PHE A 65 -9.58 0.74 5.34
C PHE A 65 -8.15 0.80 5.90
N GLY A 66 -7.97 1.32 7.12
CA GLY A 66 -6.69 1.37 7.80
C GLY A 66 -6.10 -0.02 8.05
N ARG A 67 -6.93 -1.00 8.42
CA ARG A 67 -6.48 -2.40 8.57
C ARG A 67 -5.97 -2.99 7.26
N ASP A 68 -6.55 -2.60 6.13
CA ASP A 68 -6.09 -3.08 4.83
C ASP A 68 -4.80 -2.37 4.39
N LEU A 69 -4.63 -1.09 4.71
CA LEU A 69 -3.36 -0.37 4.52
C LEU A 69 -2.23 -0.96 5.39
N GLU A 70 -2.49 -1.24 6.66
CA GLU A 70 -1.52 -1.83 7.58
C GLU A 70 -0.99 -3.17 7.03
N LYS A 71 -1.89 -4.06 6.59
CA LYS A 71 -1.49 -5.33 5.95
C LYS A 71 -0.64 -5.12 4.70
N MET A 72 -0.94 -4.11 3.88
CA MET A 72 -0.12 -3.81 2.70
C MET A 72 1.28 -3.35 3.11
N ILE A 73 1.37 -2.43 4.08
CA ILE A 73 2.64 -1.91 4.60
C ILE A 73 3.50 -3.05 5.15
N ASP A 74 2.90 -3.98 5.88
CA ASP A 74 3.57 -5.19 6.38
C ASP A 74 4.06 -6.07 5.24
N VAL A 75 3.23 -6.34 4.23
CA VAL A 75 3.63 -7.14 3.06
C VAL A 75 4.80 -6.51 2.31
N PHE A 76 4.80 -5.19 2.12
CA PHE A 76 5.94 -4.50 1.52
C PHE A 76 7.15 -4.49 2.46
N GLY A 77 6.95 -4.44 3.78
CA GLY A 77 8.00 -4.57 4.79
C GLY A 77 8.70 -5.92 4.74
N ASP A 78 7.95 -7.01 4.56
CA ASP A 78 8.47 -8.38 4.44
C ASP A 78 9.34 -8.61 3.18
N LEU A 79 9.28 -7.70 2.20
CA LEU A 79 10.11 -7.76 0.99
C LEU A 79 11.47 -7.08 1.17
N LEU A 80 11.68 -6.38 2.28
CA LEU A 80 12.94 -5.72 2.59
C LEU A 80 13.90 -6.71 3.29
N PRO A 81 15.20 -6.71 2.94
CA PRO A 81 16.20 -7.59 3.54
C PRO A 81 16.60 -7.23 4.98
#